data_AF-A0A2Z2KI11-F1
#
_entry.id   AF-A0A2Z2KI11-F1
#
_cell.length_a   1.000
_cell.length_b   1.000
_cell.length_c   1.000
_cell.angle_alpha   90.00
_cell.angle_beta   90.00
_cell.angle_gamma   90.00
#
_symmetry.space_group_name_H-M   'P 1'
#
loop_
_entity.id
_entity.type
_entity.pdbx_description
1 polymer ?
#
loop_
_entity_poly.entity_id
_entity_poly.type
_entity_poly.pdbx_seq_one_letter_code
_entity_poly.pdbx_strand_id
1 'polypeptide(L)'
;MRNKLWIITGVALLGILYSGYAYLQPRPIEQEYNSMIYSNDNDFTKRTTMRLKGDLYQKIVGGGRIQAELTADDEFSYKVTLEKQDDHYFGAIILIALGEQASTHTIGTVMLSEELDKAWLKLDEVNDKYQLVEGYISGPASSREAALQVAREVMGAPE
;
A
#
# COMPACT_ATOMS: atom_id res chain seq x y z
N MET A 1 -6.44 46.57 26.97
CA MET A 1 -5.79 45.85 25.84
C MET A 1 -5.24 44.48 26.24
N ARG A 2 -4.59 44.33 27.40
CA ARG A 2 -4.02 43.05 27.88
C ARG A 2 -4.98 41.85 27.85
N ASN A 3 -6.24 42.04 28.27
CA ASN A 3 -7.23 40.95 28.32
C ASN A 3 -7.67 40.45 26.93
N LYS A 4 -7.66 41.31 25.90
CA LYS A 4 -7.94 40.91 24.51
C LYS A 4 -6.80 40.06 23.94
N LEU A 5 -5.56 40.36 24.34
CA LEU A 5 -4.39 39.59 23.91
C LEU A 5 -4.44 38.14 24.43
N TRP A 6 -4.80 37.93 25.70
CA TRP A 6 -4.95 36.59 26.28
C TRP A 6 -6.04 35.76 25.62
N ILE A 7 -7.16 36.38 25.22
CA ILE A 7 -8.24 35.71 24.48
C ILE A 7 -7.74 35.28 23.09
N ILE A 8 -7.04 36.16 22.37
CA ILE A 8 -6.49 35.85 21.05
C ILE A 8 -5.47 34.71 21.14
N THR A 9 -4.55 34.75 22.11
CA THR A 9 -3.57 33.69 22.32
C THR A 9 -4.24 32.36 22.69
N GLY A 10 -5.27 32.38 23.55
CA GLY A 10 -6.02 31.18 23.92
C GLY A 10 -6.72 30.53 22.72
N VAL A 11 -7.37 31.34 21.88
CA VAL A 11 -8.03 30.87 20.65
C VAL A 11 -7.00 30.32 19.64
N ALA A 12 -5.87 30.99 19.46
CA ALA A 12 -4.80 30.52 18.58
C ALA A 12 -4.22 29.17 19.05
N LEU A 13 -3.98 29.01 20.35
CA LEU A 13 -3.48 27.76 20.92
C LEU A 13 -4.47 26.61 20.72
N LEU A 14 -5.76 26.86 20.96
CA LEU A 14 -6.82 25.88 20.71
C LEU A 14 -6.91 25.50 19.23
N GLY A 15 -6.76 26.47 18.32
CA GLY A 15 -6.71 26.21 16.87
C GLY A 15 -5.56 25.29 16.48
N ILE A 16 -4.36 25.52 17.02
CA ILE A 16 -3.18 24.68 16.75
C ILE A 16 -3.39 23.26 17.29
N LEU A 17 -3.89 23.14 18.53
CA LEU A 17 -4.16 21.83 19.14
C LEU A 17 -5.22 21.04 18.36
N TYR A 18 -6.28 21.71 17.91
CA TYR A 18 -7.32 21.09 17.11
C TYR A 18 -6.79 20.61 15.75
N SER A 19 -6.04 21.45 15.04
CA SER A 19 -5.44 21.08 13.76
C SER A 19 -4.45 19.91 13.91
N GLY A 20 -3.63 19.91 14.96
CA GLY A 20 -2.72 18.80 15.25
C GLY A 20 -3.46 17.49 15.56
N TYR A 21 -4.55 17.58 16.34
CA TYR A 21 -5.39 16.42 16.63
C TYR A 21 -6.06 15.86 15.37
N ALA A 22 -6.65 16.73 14.54
CA ALA A 22 -7.28 16.33 13.28
C ALA A 22 -6.28 15.72 12.29
N TYR A 23 -5.04 16.21 12.27
CA TYR A 23 -3.98 15.65 11.43
C TYR A 23 -3.59 14.22 11.82
N LEU A 24 -3.63 13.89 13.11
CA LEU A 24 -3.29 12.56 13.63
C LEU A 24 -4.40 11.52 13.49
N GLN A 25 -5.61 11.92 13.10
CA GLN A 25 -6.69 10.97 12.94
C GLN A 25 -6.45 10.07 11.72
N PRO A 26 -6.74 8.75 11.84
CA PRO A 26 -6.67 7.84 10.71
C PRO A 26 -7.59 8.32 9.58
N ARG A 27 -7.09 8.31 8.36
CA ARG A 27 -7.87 8.66 7.17
C ARG A 27 -8.27 7.36 6.46
N PRO A 28 -9.56 7.11 6.24
CA PRO A 28 -9.98 5.96 5.46
C PRO A 28 -9.47 6.09 4.02
N ILE A 29 -8.99 5.00 3.46
CA ILE A 29 -8.57 4.88 2.08
C ILE A 29 -9.33 3.73 1.42
N GLU A 30 -9.76 3.95 0.19
CA GLU A 30 -10.35 2.95 -0.68
C GLU A 30 -9.88 3.25 -2.09
N GLN A 31 -9.02 2.38 -2.63
CA GLN A 31 -8.41 2.52 -3.96
C GLN A 31 -8.68 1.27 -4.76
N GLU A 32 -8.95 1.46 -6.05
CA GLU A 32 -9.15 0.39 -7.01
C GLU A 32 -8.23 0.62 -8.21
N TYR A 33 -7.45 -0.39 -8.56
CA TYR A 33 -6.49 -0.37 -9.64
C TYR A 33 -6.93 -1.37 -10.71
N ASN A 34 -7.12 -0.88 -11.93
CA ASN A 34 -7.22 -1.74 -13.10
C ASN A 34 -5.83 -2.29 -13.41
N SER A 35 -5.55 -3.52 -13.02
CA SER A 35 -4.22 -4.09 -12.95
C SER A 35 -3.99 -5.18 -13.98
N MET A 36 -2.74 -5.60 -14.11
CA MET A 36 -2.34 -6.75 -14.91
C MET A 36 -1.44 -7.67 -14.11
N ILE A 37 -1.80 -8.95 -14.11
CA ILE A 37 -0.91 -10.04 -13.72
C ILE A 37 0.01 -10.31 -14.90
N TYR A 38 1.31 -10.36 -14.68
CA TYR A 38 2.30 -10.66 -15.72
C TYR A 38 3.45 -11.48 -15.15
N SER A 39 4.18 -12.14 -16.05
CA SER A 39 5.47 -12.76 -15.74
C SER A 39 6.57 -12.14 -16.60
N ASN A 40 7.80 -12.13 -16.11
CA ASN A 40 8.96 -11.70 -16.91
C ASN A 40 9.45 -12.83 -17.83
N ASP A 41 9.45 -14.06 -17.33
CA ASP A 41 10.03 -15.22 -18.04
C ASP A 41 9.06 -15.88 -19.01
N ASN A 42 7.75 -15.72 -18.77
CA ASN A 42 6.69 -16.26 -19.62
C ASN A 42 5.93 -15.10 -20.28
N ASP A 43 5.44 -15.28 -21.52
CA ASP A 43 4.54 -14.33 -22.20
C ASP A 43 3.11 -14.33 -21.60
N PHE A 44 2.99 -14.62 -20.31
CA PHE A 44 1.75 -14.64 -19.58
C PHE A 44 1.32 -13.21 -19.22
N THR A 45 0.07 -12.88 -19.56
CA THR A 45 -0.61 -11.67 -19.10
C THR A 45 -2.07 -11.98 -18.81
N LYS A 46 -2.61 -11.43 -17.73
CA LYS A 46 -4.03 -11.52 -17.38
C LYS A 46 -4.48 -10.22 -16.75
N ARG A 47 -5.61 -9.67 -17.19
CA ARG A 47 -6.22 -8.50 -16.53
C ARG A 47 -6.81 -8.91 -15.19
N THR A 48 -6.69 -8.03 -14.21
CA THR A 48 -7.20 -8.21 -12.84
C THR A 48 -7.57 -6.86 -12.26
N THR A 49 -8.46 -6.84 -11.28
CA THR A 49 -8.77 -5.63 -10.51
C THR A 49 -8.27 -5.81 -9.10
N MET A 50 -7.41 -4.89 -8.68
CA MET A 50 -6.88 -4.87 -7.33
C MET A 50 -7.57 -3.79 -6.51
N ARG A 51 -7.96 -4.10 -5.29
CA ARG A 51 -8.59 -3.14 -4.38
C ARG A 51 -7.87 -3.11 -3.04
N LEU A 52 -7.56 -1.91 -2.58
CA LEU A 52 -6.96 -1.62 -1.28
C LEU A 52 -7.97 -0.86 -0.44
N LYS A 53 -8.33 -1.38 0.72
CA LYS A 53 -9.30 -0.74 1.62
C LYS A 53 -8.81 -0.76 3.06
N GLY A 54 -8.75 0.39 3.71
CA GLY A 54 -8.29 0.46 5.10
C GLY A 54 -8.08 1.88 5.58
N ASP A 55 -7.09 2.06 6.44
CA ASP A 55 -6.80 3.32 7.10
C ASP A 55 -5.33 3.73 6.91
N LEU A 56 -5.13 4.99 6.52
CA LEU A 56 -3.84 5.66 6.50
C LEU A 56 -3.63 6.40 7.83
N TYR A 57 -2.58 6.02 8.54
CA TYR A 57 -2.11 6.64 9.78
C TYR A 57 -0.93 7.55 9.45
N GLN A 58 -1.09 8.86 9.63
CA GLN A 58 0.01 9.83 9.48
C GLN A 58 0.76 9.97 10.81
N LYS A 59 2.11 9.91 10.79
CA LYS A 59 2.94 10.28 11.94
C LYS A 59 3.51 11.68 11.72
N ILE A 60 3.73 12.42 12.82
CA ILE A 60 4.33 13.77 12.78
C ILE A 60 5.81 13.70 12.42
N VAL A 61 6.49 12.60 12.78
CA VAL A 61 7.91 12.34 12.51
C VAL A 61 8.06 10.88 12.09
N GLY A 62 8.83 10.61 11.03
CA GLY A 62 9.19 9.24 10.64
C GLY A 62 8.15 8.49 9.81
N GLY A 63 7.35 9.18 8.99
CA GLY A 63 6.56 8.57 7.92
C GLY A 63 5.06 8.34 8.21
N GLY A 64 4.42 7.57 7.34
CA GLY A 64 3.02 7.13 7.47
C GLY A 64 2.94 5.61 7.52
N ARG A 65 1.79 5.07 7.92
CA ARG A 65 1.52 3.63 7.91
C ARG A 65 0.13 3.39 7.36
N ILE A 66 -0.01 2.40 6.49
CA ILE A 66 -1.30 1.93 6.00
C ILE A 66 -1.60 0.60 6.66
N GLN A 67 -2.80 0.44 7.20
CA GLN A 67 -3.35 -0.87 7.55
C GLN A 67 -4.58 -1.10 6.69
N ALA A 68 -4.54 -2.12 5.83
CA ALA A 68 -5.57 -2.33 4.84
C ALA A 68 -5.79 -3.81 4.55
N GLU A 69 -6.93 -4.10 3.95
CA GLU A 69 -7.19 -5.31 3.21
C GLU A 69 -6.88 -5.04 1.73
N LEU A 70 -6.07 -5.93 1.16
CA LEU A 70 -5.68 -5.93 -0.24
C LEU A 70 -6.32 -7.13 -0.91
N THR A 71 -7.08 -6.88 -1.96
CA THR A 71 -7.80 -7.90 -2.72
C THR A 71 -7.44 -7.83 -4.19
N ALA A 72 -7.36 -8.98 -4.87
CA ALA A 72 -7.24 -9.05 -6.33
C ALA A 72 -8.27 -10.04 -6.88
N ASP A 73 -9.20 -9.56 -7.72
CA ASP A 73 -10.36 -10.27 -8.27
C ASP A 73 -11.21 -11.04 -7.24
N ASP A 74 -11.20 -10.62 -5.97
CA ASP A 74 -11.75 -11.36 -4.80
C ASP A 74 -11.16 -12.77 -4.59
N GLU A 75 -10.17 -13.17 -5.41
CA GLU A 75 -9.51 -14.48 -5.35
C GLU A 75 -8.37 -14.48 -4.33
N PHE A 76 -7.59 -13.40 -4.31
CA PHE A 76 -6.50 -13.20 -3.36
C PHE A 76 -6.96 -12.12 -2.38
N SER A 77 -6.98 -12.41 -1.07
CA SER A 77 -7.30 -11.42 -0.03
C SER A 77 -6.33 -11.52 1.13
N TYR A 78 -5.68 -10.40 1.45
CA TYR A 78 -4.71 -10.31 2.53
C TYR A 78 -4.87 -9.05 3.35
N LYS A 79 -4.68 -9.18 4.66
CA LYS A 79 -4.47 -8.02 5.54
C LYS A 79 -3.00 -7.62 5.45
N VAL A 80 -2.76 -6.37 5.10
CA VAL A 80 -1.42 -5.82 4.90
C VAL A 80 -1.19 -4.63 5.83
N THR A 81 0.05 -4.51 6.32
CA THR A 81 0.53 -3.30 6.98
C THR A 81 1.70 -2.79 6.18
N LEU A 82 1.57 -1.57 5.65
CA LEU A 82 2.58 -0.93 4.82
C LEU A 82 3.16 0.26 5.57
N GLU A 83 4.48 0.40 5.55
CA GLU A 83 5.18 1.55 6.13
C GLU A 83 5.69 2.46 5.01
N LYS A 84 5.57 3.77 5.21
CA LYS A 84 6.12 4.75 4.27
C LYS A 84 7.64 4.69 4.31
N GLN A 85 8.25 4.52 3.15
CA GLN A 85 9.68 4.62 2.90
C GLN A 85 9.89 5.68 1.84
N ASP A 86 10.57 6.78 2.17
CA ASP A 86 10.81 7.93 1.28
C ASP A 86 9.57 8.34 0.45
N ASP A 87 9.48 7.87 -0.80
CA ASP A 87 8.47 8.17 -1.83
C ASP A 87 7.43 7.05 -2.10
N HIS A 88 7.41 5.99 -1.31
CA HIS A 88 6.50 4.86 -1.47
C HIS A 88 6.07 4.24 -0.13
N TYR A 89 5.11 3.32 -0.18
CA TYR A 89 4.73 2.46 0.92
C TYR A 89 5.14 1.03 0.61
N PHE A 90 5.75 0.34 1.58
CA PHE A 90 6.21 -1.04 1.42
C PHE A 90 5.72 -1.91 2.57
N GLY A 91 5.38 -3.18 2.27
CA GLY A 91 5.14 -4.19 3.29
C GLY A 91 5.25 -5.61 2.76
N ALA A 92 5.62 -6.53 3.65
CA ALA A 92 5.60 -7.96 3.39
C ALA A 92 4.26 -8.57 3.82
N ILE A 93 3.75 -9.52 3.03
CA ILE A 93 2.60 -10.34 3.40
C ILE A 93 3.11 -11.58 4.10
N ILE A 94 2.65 -11.80 5.32
CA ILE A 94 3.18 -12.83 6.21
C ILE A 94 2.08 -13.83 6.53
N LEU A 95 2.35 -15.11 6.29
CA LEU A 95 1.53 -16.23 6.73
C LEU A 95 2.10 -16.76 8.06
N ILE A 96 1.22 -16.87 9.06
CA ILE A 96 1.55 -17.45 10.37
C ILE A 96 0.86 -18.81 10.45
N ALA A 97 1.64 -19.89 10.40
CA ALA A 97 1.16 -21.24 10.63
C ALA A 97 1.12 -21.52 12.14
N LEU A 98 -0.06 -21.76 12.69
CA LEU A 98 -0.24 -22.10 14.11
C LEU A 98 -0.26 -23.63 14.26
N GLY A 99 0.66 -24.19 15.04
CA GLY A 99 0.80 -25.63 15.27
C GLY A 99 2.02 -25.97 16.15
N GLU A 100 2.34 -27.26 16.35
CA GLU A 100 3.49 -27.70 17.17
C GLU A 100 4.84 -27.16 16.66
N GLN A 101 4.92 -26.83 15.37
CA GLN A 101 6.01 -26.07 14.77
C GLN A 101 5.47 -24.76 14.21
N ALA A 102 5.22 -23.79 15.09
CA ALA A 102 4.81 -22.47 14.67
C ALA A 102 5.87 -21.88 13.73
N SER A 103 5.46 -21.52 12.52
CA SER A 103 6.35 -20.93 11.52
C SER A 103 5.73 -19.68 10.90
N THR A 104 6.61 -18.77 10.53
CA THR A 104 6.26 -17.48 9.91
C THR A 104 6.94 -17.44 8.56
N HIS A 105 6.15 -17.34 7.50
CA HIS A 105 6.66 -17.30 6.13
C HIS A 105 6.15 -16.04 5.42
N THR A 106 7.04 -15.35 4.73
CA THR A 106 6.64 -14.29 3.80
C THR A 106 6.11 -14.95 2.54
N ILE A 107 4.87 -14.64 2.17
CA ILE A 107 4.19 -15.19 0.98
C ILE A 107 4.04 -14.16 -0.14
N GLY A 108 4.54 -12.95 0.09
CA GLY A 108 4.46 -11.88 -0.88
C GLY A 108 4.95 -10.53 -0.36
N THR A 109 4.98 -9.56 -1.26
CA THR A 109 5.36 -8.17 -0.99
C THR A 109 4.44 -7.23 -1.74
N VAL A 110 4.20 -6.07 -1.15
CA VAL A 110 3.33 -5.02 -1.68
C VAL A 110 4.08 -3.71 -1.64
N MET A 111 4.02 -2.98 -2.74
CA MET A 111 4.50 -1.61 -2.85
C MET A 111 3.42 -0.73 -3.43
N LEU A 112 3.25 0.47 -2.87
CA LEU A 112 2.36 1.50 -3.39
C LEU A 112 3.13 2.81 -3.55
N SER A 113 2.79 3.62 -4.55
CA SER A 113 3.30 5.00 -4.61
C SER A 113 2.83 5.83 -3.42
N GLU A 114 3.51 6.93 -3.11
CA GLU A 114 3.09 7.86 -2.05
C GLU A 114 1.65 8.37 -2.22
N GLU A 115 1.26 8.70 -3.45
CA GLU A 115 -0.08 9.19 -3.81
C GLU A 115 -1.12 8.06 -3.87
N LEU A 116 -0.71 6.80 -3.67
CA LEU A 116 -1.55 5.61 -3.75
C LEU A 116 -2.23 5.43 -5.11
N ASP A 117 -1.68 6.04 -6.16
CA ASP A 117 -2.18 5.96 -7.53
C ASP A 117 -1.58 4.78 -8.31
N LYS A 118 -0.53 4.15 -7.77
CA LYS A 118 0.18 3.02 -8.37
C LYS A 118 0.47 1.97 -7.32
N ALA A 119 0.48 0.73 -7.78
CA ALA A 119 0.66 -0.42 -6.90
C ALA A 119 1.34 -1.57 -7.64
N TRP A 120 2.22 -2.25 -6.93
CA TRP A 120 2.97 -3.42 -7.38
C TRP A 120 2.98 -4.49 -6.29
N LEU A 121 2.67 -5.72 -6.68
CA LEU A 121 2.60 -6.88 -5.79
C LEU A 121 3.38 -8.05 -6.37
N LYS A 122 4.01 -8.81 -5.49
CA LYS A 122 4.50 -10.16 -5.73
C LYS A 122 3.81 -11.10 -4.73
N LEU A 123 3.24 -12.20 -5.20
CA LEU A 123 2.52 -13.17 -4.40
C LEU A 123 2.90 -14.58 -4.83
N ASP A 124 3.25 -15.45 -3.88
CA ASP A 124 3.60 -16.85 -4.19
C ASP A 124 2.38 -17.61 -4.74
N GLU A 125 1.18 -17.33 -4.24
CA GLU A 125 -0.05 -17.98 -4.73
C GLU A 125 -0.38 -17.63 -6.19
N VAL A 126 0.10 -16.49 -6.71
CA VAL A 126 -0.03 -16.16 -8.14
C VAL A 126 0.83 -17.11 -8.97
N ASN A 127 2.04 -17.42 -8.50
CA ASN A 127 2.93 -18.37 -9.15
C ASN A 127 2.30 -19.76 -9.17
N ASP A 128 1.79 -20.22 -8.03
CA ASP A 128 1.16 -21.53 -7.91
C ASP A 128 -0.08 -21.66 -8.79
N LYS A 129 -0.94 -20.65 -8.78
CA LYS A 129 -2.21 -20.67 -9.52
C LYS A 129 -2.00 -20.68 -11.04
N TYR A 130 -1.07 -19.86 -11.53
CA TYR A 130 -0.84 -19.70 -12.96
C TYR A 130 0.38 -20.47 -13.47
N GLN A 131 1.01 -21.30 -12.62
CA GLN A 131 2.20 -22.08 -12.93
C GLN A 131 3.34 -21.20 -13.48
N LEU A 132 3.60 -20.08 -12.80
CA LEU A 132 4.63 -19.10 -13.15
C LEU A 132 5.87 -19.28 -12.27
N VAL A 133 7.04 -18.97 -12.81
CA VAL A 133 8.29 -18.91 -12.02
C VAL A 133 8.30 -17.63 -11.20
N GLU A 134 8.07 -16.50 -11.85
CA GLU A 134 7.90 -15.20 -11.21
C GLU A 134 6.72 -14.45 -11.84
N GLY A 135 5.64 -14.34 -11.08
CA GLY A 135 4.43 -13.60 -11.39
C GLY A 135 4.28 -12.37 -10.49
N TYR A 136 3.81 -11.29 -11.09
CA TYR A 136 3.62 -10.00 -10.44
C TYR A 136 2.27 -9.43 -10.82
N ILE A 137 1.76 -8.51 -10.00
CA ILE A 137 0.57 -7.73 -10.29
C ILE A 137 0.94 -6.26 -10.21
N SER A 138 0.74 -5.51 -11.29
CA SER A 138 0.91 -4.05 -11.29
C SER A 138 -0.35 -3.35 -11.77
N GLY A 139 -0.65 -2.20 -11.18
CA GLY A 139 -1.70 -1.32 -11.67
C GLY A 139 -1.49 0.14 -11.30
N PRO A 140 -2.12 1.06 -12.04
CA PRO A 140 -3.01 0.82 -13.16
C PRO A 140 -2.27 0.45 -14.46
N ALA A 141 -2.72 -0.61 -15.15
CA ALA A 141 -2.09 -1.09 -16.38
C ALA A 141 -3.08 -1.80 -17.31
N SER A 142 -3.09 -1.41 -18.58
CA SER A 142 -3.90 -2.05 -19.63
C SER A 142 -3.09 -3.02 -20.52
N SER A 143 -1.76 -3.02 -20.41
CA SER A 143 -0.83 -3.88 -21.13
C SER A 143 0.36 -4.27 -20.26
N ARG A 144 1.17 -5.24 -20.71
CA ARG A 144 2.38 -5.70 -20.02
C ARG A 144 3.39 -4.56 -19.86
N GLU A 145 3.56 -3.76 -20.90
CA GLU A 145 4.50 -2.64 -20.92
C GLU A 145 4.09 -1.59 -19.89
N ALA A 146 2.79 -1.27 -19.80
CA ALA A 146 2.27 -0.38 -18.77
C ALA A 146 2.47 -0.96 -17.36
N ALA A 147 2.26 -2.27 -17.18
CA ALA A 147 2.46 -2.95 -15.90
C ALA A 147 3.94 -2.92 -15.46
N LEU A 148 4.86 -3.13 -16.40
CA LEU A 148 6.29 -3.02 -16.17
C LEU A 148 6.72 -1.59 -15.85
N GLN A 149 6.14 -0.60 -16.53
CA GLN A 149 6.39 0.82 -16.24
C GLN A 149 5.96 1.16 -14.81
N VAL A 150 4.74 0.80 -14.42
CA VAL A 150 4.26 0.98 -13.03
C VAL A 150 5.21 0.33 -12.03
N ALA A 151 5.65 -0.91 -12.30
CA ALA A 151 6.58 -1.60 -11.42
C ALA A 151 7.89 -0.82 -11.26
N ARG A 152 8.47 -0.31 -12.35
CA ARG A 152 9.71 0.49 -12.31
C ARG A 152 9.54 1.76 -11.50
N GLU A 153 8.44 2.47 -11.72
CA GLU A 153 8.14 3.75 -11.06
C GLU A 153 7.95 3.57 -9.55
N VAL A 154 7.32 2.48 -9.11
CA VAL A 154 7.10 2.21 -7.67
C VAL A 154 8.33 1.60 -7.01
N MET A 155 9.11 0.77 -7.72
CA MET A 155 10.32 0.14 -7.16
C MET A 155 11.57 1.02 -7.22
N GLY A 156 11.52 2.18 -7.88
CA GLY A 156 12.68 3.06 -8.04
C GLY A 156 13.80 2.47 -8.90
N ALA A 157 13.48 1.59 -9.84
CA ALA A 157 14.49 1.00 -10.73
C ALA A 157 14.95 2.06 -11.77
N PRO A 158 16.26 2.34 -11.90
CA PRO A 158 16.77 3.30 -12.89
C PRO A 158 16.50 2.85 -14.33
N GLU A 159 16.32 3.82 -15.24
CA GLU A 159 16.15 3.64 -16.69
C GLU A 159 17.28 2.85 -17.37
#